data_AF-A0A957TWA4-F1
#
_entry.id   AF-A0A957TWA4-F1
#
_cell.length_a   1.000
_cell.length_b   1.000
_cell.length_c   1.000
_cell.angle_alpha   90.00
_cell.angle_beta   90.00
_cell.angle_gamma   90.00
#
_symmetry.space_group_name_H-M   'P 1'
#
loop_
_entity.id
_entity.type
_entity.pdbx_description
1 polymer ?
#
loop_
_entity_poly.entity_id
_entity_poly.type
_entity_poly.pdbx_seq_one_letter_code
_entity_poly.pdbx_strand_id
1 'polypeptide(L)'
;NPLSLPCPGNWAQMAGWETFAGTLTYQTEFSLAPLDTAAPLFLDLGTVGDIADLWINDQRVGCCGWSPYCFRIDTFCHSGVNTLTVHVTNSIANHYEGLQLPSGLLGPVVLRSGGTVGQWDSGTGDSGTVDRMCQTNDRGSPV
;
A
#
# COMPACT_ATOMS: atom_id res chain seq x y z
N ASN A 1 -23.26 -3.26 7.96
CA ASN A 1 -23.49 -2.11 7.06
C ASN A 1 -22.11 -1.61 6.63
N PRO A 2 -21.65 -1.84 5.38
CA PRO A 2 -20.35 -1.32 4.96
C PRO A 2 -20.41 0.21 4.94
N LEU A 3 -19.50 0.86 5.66
CA LEU A 3 -19.42 2.32 5.71
C LEU A 3 -18.64 2.80 4.48
N SER A 4 -19.26 3.67 3.67
CA SER A 4 -18.60 4.31 2.53
C SER A 4 -17.77 5.49 3.02
N LEU A 5 -16.44 5.34 3.02
CA LEU A 5 -15.51 6.43 3.31
C LEU A 5 -15.03 7.07 1.99
N PRO A 6 -14.77 8.38 1.94
CA PRO A 6 -14.04 8.97 0.82
C PRO A 6 -12.67 8.28 0.72
N CYS A 7 -12.43 7.62 -0.40
CA CYS A 7 -11.20 6.88 -0.67
C CYS A 7 -10.52 7.46 -1.92
N PRO A 8 -9.21 7.75 -1.86
CA PRO A 8 -8.34 7.79 -0.67
C PRO A 8 -8.76 8.91 0.31
N GLY A 9 -8.43 8.80 1.60
CA GLY A 9 -8.82 9.80 2.59
C GLY A 9 -8.29 9.59 4.01
N ASN A 10 -8.20 10.70 4.77
CA ASN A 10 -7.82 10.70 6.18
C ASN A 10 -9.06 10.51 7.08
N TRP A 11 -9.39 9.28 7.43
CA TRP A 11 -10.48 8.97 8.38
C TRP A 11 -10.32 9.60 9.78
N ALA A 12 -9.12 9.96 10.24
CA ALA A 12 -8.97 10.63 11.53
C ALA A 12 -9.62 12.04 11.55
N GLN A 13 -9.88 12.62 10.37
CA GLN A 13 -10.60 13.89 10.21
C GLN A 13 -12.10 13.71 9.95
N MET A 14 -12.62 12.48 10.04
CA MET A 14 -14.03 12.18 9.83
C MET A 14 -14.77 12.11 11.17
N ALA A 15 -15.94 12.76 11.21
CA ALA A 15 -16.80 12.77 12.40
C ALA A 15 -17.14 11.35 12.86
N GLY A 16 -16.82 11.03 14.11
CA GLY A 16 -17.05 9.72 14.72
C GLY A 16 -15.93 8.70 14.52
N TRP A 17 -14.82 9.08 13.87
CA TRP A 17 -13.65 8.21 13.60
C TRP A 17 -12.36 8.74 14.22
N GLU A 18 -12.42 9.84 14.97
CA GLU A 18 -11.27 10.56 15.51
C GLU A 18 -10.41 9.67 16.42
N THR A 19 -11.04 8.74 17.15
CA THR A 19 -10.40 7.80 18.07
C THR A 19 -10.38 6.37 17.55
N PHE A 20 -10.73 6.15 16.29
CA PHE A 20 -10.72 4.80 15.72
C PHE A 20 -9.28 4.29 15.68
N ALA A 21 -9.08 3.06 16.16
CA ALA A 21 -7.85 2.31 16.02
C ALA A 21 -8.17 0.91 15.49
N GLY A 22 -7.50 0.49 14.43
CA GLY A 22 -7.72 -0.81 13.81
C GLY A 22 -7.42 -0.82 12.31
N THR A 23 -8.02 -1.77 11.61
CA THR A 23 -7.76 -2.02 10.20
C THR A 23 -8.98 -1.69 9.33
N LEU A 24 -8.77 -0.96 8.25
CA LEU A 24 -9.72 -0.81 7.14
C LEU A 24 -9.24 -1.56 5.90
N THR A 25 -10.21 -2.10 5.18
CA THR A 25 -10.00 -2.69 3.86
C THR A 25 -10.46 -1.72 2.79
N TYR A 26 -9.54 -1.34 1.91
CA TYR A 26 -9.82 -0.61 0.68
C TYR A 26 -9.75 -1.58 -0.49
N GLN A 27 -10.78 -1.62 -1.32
CA GLN A 27 -10.85 -2.50 -2.47
C GLN A 27 -11.28 -1.73 -3.72
N THR A 28 -10.58 -1.93 -4.82
CA THR A 28 -10.93 -1.37 -6.13
C THR A 28 -10.47 -2.31 -7.24
N GLU A 29 -10.97 -2.07 -8.44
CA GLU A 29 -10.49 -2.73 -9.66
C GLU A 29 -9.68 -1.74 -10.50
N PHE A 30 -8.71 -2.26 -11.28
CA PHE A 30 -7.99 -1.51 -12.29
C PHE A 30 -7.74 -2.39 -13.52
N SER A 31 -7.60 -1.80 -14.70
CA SER A 31 -7.40 -2.54 -15.95
C SER A 31 -6.01 -2.30 -16.53
N LEU A 32 -5.37 -3.38 -16.98
CA LEU A 32 -4.07 -3.34 -17.66
C LEU A 32 -4.22 -3.75 -19.12
N ALA A 33 -3.60 -2.99 -20.03
CA ALA A 33 -3.43 -3.45 -21.40
C ALA A 33 -2.40 -4.59 -21.44
N PRO A 34 -2.43 -5.47 -22.46
CA PRO A 34 -1.45 -6.54 -22.59
C PRO A 34 0.01 -6.04 -22.57
N LEU A 35 0.27 -4.86 -23.13
CA LEU A 35 1.61 -4.27 -23.15
C LEU A 35 2.09 -3.84 -21.75
N ASP A 36 1.17 -3.46 -20.86
CA ASP A 36 1.52 -3.02 -19.50
C ASP A 36 2.06 -4.17 -18.64
N THR A 37 1.66 -5.41 -18.96
CA THR A 37 2.18 -6.61 -18.29
C THR A 37 3.55 -7.07 -18.79
N ALA A 38 4.08 -6.45 -19.85
CA ALA A 38 5.40 -6.80 -20.40
C ALA A 38 6.57 -6.06 -19.72
N ALA A 39 6.28 -5.09 -18.85
CA ALA A 39 7.26 -4.30 -18.13
C ALA A 39 7.10 -4.46 -16.61
N PRO A 40 8.16 -4.21 -15.80
CA PRO A 40 8.02 -4.14 -14.36
C PRO A 40 6.94 -3.13 -13.94
N LEU A 41 6.09 -3.54 -13.01
CA LEU A 41 4.94 -2.78 -12.56
C LEU A 41 5.06 -2.51 -11.07
N PHE A 42 4.93 -1.25 -10.68
CA PHE A 42 5.01 -0.82 -9.30
C PHE A 42 3.74 -0.09 -8.88
N LEU A 43 3.25 -0.40 -7.69
CA LEU A 43 2.16 0.32 -7.03
C LEU A 43 2.75 1.18 -5.92
N ASP A 44 2.57 2.50 -6.05
CA ASP A 44 2.95 3.51 -5.07
C ASP A 44 1.68 3.95 -4.33
N LEU A 45 1.58 3.63 -3.03
CA LEU A 45 0.41 4.01 -2.23
C LEU A 45 0.48 5.46 -1.73
N GLY A 46 1.57 6.19 -2.03
CA GLY A 46 1.80 7.53 -1.54
C GLY A 46 1.96 7.53 -0.02
N THR A 47 1.07 8.26 0.67
CA THR A 47 1.08 8.32 2.14
C THR A 47 0.08 7.33 2.74
N VAL A 48 0.51 6.58 3.75
CA VAL A 48 -0.32 5.65 4.52
C VAL A 48 -0.12 5.93 6.01
N GLY A 49 -1.23 5.97 6.76
CA GLY A 49 -1.24 6.03 8.22
C GLY A 49 -1.84 4.75 8.81
N ASP A 50 -1.07 3.73 9.19
CA ASP A 50 0.40 3.68 9.24
C ASP A 50 0.98 2.46 8.50
N ILE A 51 0.33 1.30 8.59
CA ILE A 51 0.82 0.06 7.98
C ILE A 51 -0.09 -0.32 6.83
N ALA A 52 0.49 -0.63 5.67
CA ALA A 52 -0.22 -1.19 4.52
C ALA A 52 0.13 -2.66 4.31
N ASP A 53 -0.88 -3.53 4.22
CA ASP A 53 -0.75 -4.88 3.70
C ASP A 53 -1.51 -4.97 2.37
N LEU A 54 -0.88 -5.53 1.34
CA LEU A 54 -1.30 -5.41 -0.05
C LEU A 54 -1.61 -6.78 -0.67
N TRP A 55 -2.73 -6.85 -1.38
CA TRP A 55 -3.12 -7.99 -2.21
C TRP A 55 -3.50 -7.52 -3.62
N ILE A 56 -3.15 -8.36 -4.59
CA ILE A 56 -3.58 -8.24 -5.98
C ILE A 56 -4.20 -9.57 -6.38
N ASN A 57 -5.42 -9.55 -6.93
CA ASN A 57 -6.15 -10.75 -7.34
C ASN A 57 -6.19 -11.83 -6.25
N ASP A 58 -6.53 -11.42 -5.01
CA ASP A 58 -6.55 -12.24 -3.80
C ASP A 58 -5.20 -12.87 -3.39
N GLN A 59 -4.12 -12.57 -4.10
CA GLN A 59 -2.77 -13.01 -3.77
C GLN A 59 -2.04 -11.92 -2.99
N ARG A 60 -1.51 -12.28 -1.81
CA ARG A 60 -0.76 -11.36 -0.94
C ARG A 60 0.56 -10.95 -1.58
N VAL A 61 0.76 -9.65 -1.80
CA VAL A 61 2.00 -9.06 -2.28
C VAL A 61 2.97 -8.85 -1.11
N GLY A 62 2.50 -8.26 0.00
CA GLY A 62 3.32 -8.03 1.18
C GLY A 62 2.85 -6.86 2.04
N CYS A 63 3.55 -6.64 3.15
CA CYS A 63 3.26 -5.60 4.14
C CYS A 63 4.40 -4.58 4.22
N CYS A 64 4.06 -3.31 4.48
CA CYS A 64 4.98 -2.20 4.59
C CYS A 64 4.53 -1.25 5.71
N GLY A 65 5.37 -1.07 6.73
CA GLY A 65 5.05 -0.29 7.92
C GLY A 65 5.60 1.13 7.95
N TRP A 66 6.35 1.52 6.92
CA TRP A 66 6.89 2.87 6.78
C TRP A 66 7.17 3.20 5.31
N SER A 67 7.24 4.49 5.00
CA SER A 67 7.57 5.01 3.68
C SER A 67 8.98 4.60 3.23
N PRO A 68 9.21 4.30 1.94
CA PRO A 68 8.26 4.38 0.83
C PRO A 68 7.30 3.18 0.74
N TYR A 69 5.99 3.45 0.61
CA TYR A 69 4.95 2.44 0.43
C TYR A 69 4.83 1.99 -1.04
N CYS A 70 5.93 1.49 -1.59
CA CYS A 70 6.05 1.06 -2.98
C CYS A 70 6.20 -0.46 -3.08
N PHE A 71 5.33 -1.09 -3.89
CA PHE A 71 5.31 -2.54 -4.08
C PHE A 71 5.52 -2.89 -5.54
N ARG A 72 6.37 -3.88 -5.79
CA ARG A 72 6.50 -4.49 -7.11
C ARG A 72 5.38 -5.53 -7.30
N ILE A 73 4.53 -5.36 -8.31
CA ILE A 73 3.29 -6.14 -8.49
C ILE A 73 3.17 -6.86 -9.84
N ASP A 74 4.19 -6.79 -10.71
CA ASP A 74 4.14 -7.38 -12.06
C ASP A 74 3.77 -8.86 -12.06
N THR A 75 4.31 -9.64 -11.13
CA THR A 75 4.07 -11.09 -11.06
C THR A 75 2.69 -11.46 -10.51
N PHE A 76 1.90 -10.49 -10.03
CA PHE A 76 0.58 -10.70 -9.46
C PHE A 76 -0.54 -10.22 -10.40
N CYS A 77 -0.18 -9.48 -11.44
CA CYS A 77 -1.13 -8.87 -12.37
C CYS A 77 -1.28 -9.70 -13.66
N HIS A 78 -2.41 -9.50 -14.33
CA HIS A 78 -2.66 -10.01 -15.67
C HIS A 78 -3.28 -8.93 -16.56
N SER A 79 -3.26 -9.15 -17.89
CA SER A 79 -3.98 -8.27 -18.81
C SER A 79 -5.49 -8.31 -18.54
N GLY A 80 -6.17 -7.18 -18.68
CA GLY A 80 -7.58 -7.04 -18.29
C GLY A 80 -7.75 -6.52 -16.86
N VAL A 81 -8.87 -6.87 -16.22
CA VAL A 81 -9.26 -6.36 -14.91
C VAL A 81 -8.51 -7.08 -13.80
N ASN A 82 -7.90 -6.34 -12.88
CA ASN A 82 -7.24 -6.85 -11.68
C ASN A 82 -7.91 -6.23 -10.45
N THR A 83 -8.01 -7.02 -9.38
CA THR A 83 -8.51 -6.52 -8.07
C THR A 83 -7.34 -6.08 -7.22
N LEU A 84 -7.43 -4.88 -6.65
CA LEU A 84 -6.52 -4.34 -5.65
C LEU A 84 -7.22 -4.32 -4.30
N THR A 85 -6.60 -4.94 -3.30
CA THR A 85 -7.04 -4.86 -1.89
C THR A 85 -5.88 -4.35 -1.03
N VAL A 86 -6.13 -3.29 -0.26
CA VAL A 86 -5.17 -2.71 0.68
C VAL A 86 -5.79 -2.74 2.08
N HIS A 87 -5.14 -3.41 3.00
CA HIS A 87 -5.46 -3.32 4.43
C HIS A 87 -4.59 -2.24 5.05
N VAL A 88 -5.21 -1.17 5.55
CA VAL A 88 -4.48 -0.13 6.30
C VAL A 88 -4.80 -0.26 7.77
N THR A 89 -3.75 -0.42 8.58
CA THR A 89 -3.85 -0.43 10.04
C THR A 89 -3.18 0.81 10.59
N ASN A 90 -3.91 1.62 11.35
CA ASN A 90 -3.35 2.80 12.01
C ASN A 90 -2.77 2.45 13.39
N SER A 91 -1.93 3.35 13.92
CA SER A 91 -1.43 3.21 15.29
C SER A 91 -2.53 3.34 16.34
N ILE A 92 -2.42 2.53 17.39
CA ILE A 92 -3.28 2.63 18.59
C ILE A 92 -2.98 3.89 19.42
N ALA A 93 -1.93 4.64 19.09
CA ALA A 93 -1.61 5.91 19.74
C ALA A 93 -2.77 6.92 19.69
N ASN A 94 -3.59 6.89 18.62
CA ASN A 94 -4.79 7.73 18.55
C ASN A 94 -5.77 7.45 19.69
N HIS A 95 -5.85 6.19 20.15
CA HIS A 95 -6.75 5.79 21.22
C HIS A 95 -6.21 6.16 22.61
N TYR A 96 -4.92 5.96 22.86
CA TYR A 96 -4.34 6.14 24.21
C TYR A 96 -3.86 7.57 24.48
N GLU A 97 -3.36 8.28 23.49
CA GLU A 97 -2.76 9.61 23.66
C GLU A 97 -3.70 10.74 23.23
N GLY A 98 -4.86 10.42 22.64
CA GLY A 98 -5.80 11.41 22.10
C GLY A 98 -5.23 12.20 20.92
N LEU A 99 -4.14 11.73 20.32
CA LEU A 99 -3.52 12.34 19.16
C LEU A 99 -4.33 11.99 17.91
N GLN A 100 -4.70 12.96 17.08
CA GLN A 100 -5.34 12.70 15.79
C GLN A 100 -4.26 12.52 14.71
N LEU A 101 -3.49 11.43 14.77
CA LEU A 101 -2.48 11.17 13.75
C LEU A 101 -3.16 10.86 12.40
N PRO A 102 -2.58 11.32 11.27
CA PRO A 102 -3.07 10.97 9.95
C PRO A 102 -3.19 9.47 9.84
N SER A 103 -4.36 9.00 9.46
CA SER A 103 -4.64 7.58 9.41
C SER A 103 -5.25 7.25 8.04
N GLY A 104 -5.07 6.03 7.55
CA GLY A 104 -5.76 5.50 6.38
C GLY A 104 -4.92 5.54 5.11
N LEU A 105 -5.54 5.23 3.98
CA LEU A 105 -4.93 5.35 2.66
C LEU A 105 -5.06 6.81 2.20
N LEU A 106 -4.01 7.60 2.38
CA LEU A 106 -4.03 9.05 2.10
C LEU A 106 -3.66 9.35 0.66
N GLY A 107 -2.80 8.52 0.05
CA GLY A 107 -2.45 8.61 -1.35
C GLY A 107 -1.44 9.72 -1.69
N PRO A 108 -1.37 10.12 -2.97
CA PRO A 108 -2.08 9.52 -4.10
C PRO A 108 -1.66 8.06 -4.34
N VAL A 109 -2.60 7.23 -4.80
CA VAL A 109 -2.29 5.85 -5.24
C VAL A 109 -1.98 5.88 -6.73
N VAL A 110 -0.76 5.48 -7.10
CA VAL A 110 -0.25 5.61 -8.47
C VAL A 110 0.31 4.28 -8.94
N LEU A 111 -0.15 3.86 -10.12
CA LEU A 111 0.45 2.76 -10.86
C LEU A 111 1.59 3.29 -11.73
N ARG A 112 2.77 2.68 -11.63
CA ARG A 112 3.97 3.09 -12.35
C ARG A 112 4.52 1.92 -13.16
N SER A 113 4.58 2.07 -14.47
CA SER A 113 5.33 1.17 -15.36
C SER A 113 6.79 1.61 -15.41
N GLY A 114 7.73 0.70 -15.16
CA GLY A 114 9.16 0.96 -15.27
C GLY A 114 9.66 0.77 -16.70
N GLY A 115 10.31 1.80 -17.26
CA GLY A 115 11.24 1.64 -18.37
C GLY A 115 12.43 0.75 -17.98
N THR A 116 13.24 0.35 -18.96
CA THR A 116 14.39 -0.57 -18.87
C THR A 116 15.13 -0.52 -17.53
N VAL A 117 15.44 -1.71 -16.97
CA VAL A 117 16.25 -1.94 -15.76
C VAL A 117 17.36 -0.88 -15.65
N GLY A 118 17.25 0.04 -14.68
CA GLY A 118 18.26 1.08 -14.41
C GLY A 118 17.71 2.48 -14.10
N GLN A 119 16.42 2.78 -14.32
CA GLN A 119 15.89 4.14 -14.14
C GLN A 119 15.34 4.45 -12.72
N TRP A 120 15.24 3.44 -11.84
CA TRP A 120 14.88 3.62 -10.42
C TRP A 120 16.09 3.54 -9.47
N ASP A 121 17.29 3.26 -10.01
CA ASP A 121 18.51 3.03 -9.23
C ASP A 121 19.35 4.30 -9.00
N SER A 122 18.91 5.49 -9.43
CA SER A 122 19.75 6.70 -9.34
C SER A 122 18.97 7.97 -8.95
N GLY A 123 18.96 8.22 -7.65
CA GLY A 123 18.59 9.50 -7.02
C GLY A 123 19.42 9.75 -5.76
N THR A 124 20.75 9.66 -5.92
CA THR A 124 21.86 10.17 -5.10
C THR A 124 21.60 10.62 -3.65
N GLY A 125 22.19 9.88 -2.71
CA GLY A 125 22.34 10.32 -1.32
C GLY A 125 22.99 9.31 -0.39
N ASP A 126 24.27 9.00 -0.66
CA ASP A 126 25.20 8.33 0.26
C ASP A 126 25.00 6.83 0.56
N SER A 127 26.13 6.21 0.80
CA SER A 127 26.45 4.79 0.94
C SER A 127 25.50 3.94 1.83
N GLY A 128 24.93 2.86 1.25
CA GLY A 128 24.38 1.73 2.00
C GLY A 128 23.04 1.17 1.52
N THR A 129 23.07 0.01 0.87
CA THR A 129 22.00 -1.00 0.86
C THR A 129 20.62 -0.57 0.32
N VAL A 130 20.43 -0.60 -0.99
CA VAL A 130 19.09 -0.74 -1.62
C VAL A 130 18.62 -2.19 -1.56
N ASP A 131 18.37 -2.68 -0.35
CA ASP A 131 17.82 -4.02 -0.10
C ASP A 131 16.63 -3.96 0.89
N ARG A 132 15.92 -2.83 0.88
CA ARG A 132 14.69 -2.60 1.66
C ARG A 132 13.52 -2.23 0.75
N MET A 133 13.29 -3.01 -0.30
CA MET A 133 11.92 -3.17 -0.80
C MET A 133 11.22 -4.08 0.21
N CYS A 134 10.04 -3.66 0.70
CA CYS A 134 9.30 -4.29 1.79
C CYS A 134 9.18 -5.84 1.64
N GLN A 135 10.15 -6.57 2.20
CA GLN A 135 10.11 -8.01 2.41
C GLN A 135 9.89 -8.26 3.90
N THR A 136 8.64 -8.42 4.31
CA THR A 136 8.33 -9.07 5.60
C THR A 136 8.00 -10.53 5.32
N ASN A 137 9.02 -11.38 5.46
CA ASN A 137 8.89 -12.83 5.46
C ASN A 137 8.23 -13.28 6.76
N ASP A 138 6.90 -13.26 6.86
CA ASP A 138 6.20 -13.95 7.95
C ASP A 138 6.04 -15.43 7.59
N ARG A 139 7.12 -16.20 7.79
CA ARG A 139 7.01 -17.65 8.01
C ARG A 139 6.71 -17.90 9.48
N GLY A 140 5.45 -17.66 9.86
CA GLY A 140 4.86 -18.16 11.10
C GLY A 140 3.96 -19.34 10.79
N SER A 141 4.50 -20.56 10.80
CA SER A 141 3.68 -21.78 10.82
C SER A 141 2.98 -21.88 12.18
N PRO A 142 1.69 -22.27 12.23
CA PRO A 142 1.02 -22.52 13.51
C PRO A 142 1.58 -23.79 14.18
N VAL A 143 1.96 -23.67 15.45
CA VAL A 143 1.97 -24.77 16.43
C VAL A 143 0.95 -24.48 17.51
#